data_AF-A0A382HTP6-F1
#
_entry.id   AF-A0A382HTP6-F1
#
_cell.length_a   1.000
_cell.length_b   1.000
_cell.length_c   1.000
_cell.angle_alpha   90.00
_cell.angle_beta   90.00
_cell.angle_gamma   90.00
#
_symmetry.space_group_name_H-M   'P 1'
#
loop_
_entity.id
_entity.type
_entity.pdbx_description
1 polymer ?
#
loop_
_entity_poly.entity_id
_entity_poly.type
_entity_poly.pdbx_seq_one_letter_code
_entity_poly.pdbx_strand_id
1 'polypeptide(L)'
;MKYIFTLFLVIIFLTEHFSPLTKTTDVLIKMVDNEYAICYSACDIDPLITEPMQQTNLWQHLKENLSWNTYSKDKTVQQEIERIKNHGSWYFNYLSHQASPYIHYVTIELEKRGLPLELALLPYIESNYDPYAFSHGSAAGFWQMIPSTARQYGVAINSWYDGRRDIVFST
;
A
#
# COMPACT_ATOMS: atom_id res chain seq x y z
N MET A 1 -1.21 -15.57 16.50
CA MET A 1 -1.00 -14.40 15.61
C MET A 1 0.37 -13.71 15.79
N LYS A 2 1.11 -13.89 16.90
CA LYS A 2 2.45 -13.26 17.10
C LYS A 2 3.57 -13.73 16.15
N TYR A 3 3.37 -14.82 15.40
CA TYR A 3 4.42 -15.42 14.57
C TYR A 3 4.26 -15.14 13.08
N ILE A 4 3.11 -14.64 12.62
CA ILE A 4 2.85 -14.45 11.18
C ILE A 4 3.61 -13.23 10.67
N PHE A 5 3.57 -12.12 11.38
CA PHE A 5 4.27 -10.88 11.00
C PHE A 5 5.80 -11.04 11.02
N THR A 6 6.35 -11.68 12.05
CA THR A 6 7.78 -11.94 12.14
C THR A 6 8.23 -12.90 11.05
N LEU A 7 7.43 -13.93 10.72
CA LEU A 7 7.76 -14.84 9.61
C LEU A 7 7.63 -14.14 8.26
N PHE A 8 6.64 -13.26 8.07
CA PHE A 8 6.42 -12.54 6.81
C PHE A 8 7.51 -11.51 6.53
N LEU A 9 7.91 -10.72 7.53
CA LEU A 9 9.07 -9.83 7.43
C LEU A 9 10.37 -10.62 7.26
N VAL A 10 10.57 -11.71 8.01
CA VAL A 10 11.75 -12.56 7.87
C VAL A 10 11.80 -13.24 6.50
N ILE A 11 10.66 -13.63 5.91
CA ILE A 11 10.60 -14.18 4.54
C ILE A 11 10.91 -13.09 3.52
N ILE A 12 10.33 -11.89 3.63
CA ILE A 12 10.64 -10.76 2.74
C ILE A 12 12.13 -10.39 2.76
N PHE A 13 12.76 -10.37 3.94
CA PHE A 13 14.15 -9.96 4.11
C PHE A 13 15.19 -11.09 3.94
N LEU A 14 14.83 -12.36 4.15
CA LEU A 14 15.72 -13.50 3.83
C LEU A 14 15.73 -13.81 2.33
N THR A 15 14.69 -13.39 1.59
CA THR A 15 14.64 -13.52 0.13
C THR A 15 15.13 -12.24 -0.55
N GLU A 16 16.37 -11.83 -0.34
CA GLU A 16 17.07 -10.82 -1.17
C GLU A 16 17.20 -11.20 -2.68
N HIS A 17 16.26 -11.98 -3.20
CA HIS A 17 15.88 -12.03 -4.60
C HIS A 17 14.44 -11.54 -4.79
N PHE A 18 14.13 -10.32 -4.33
CA PHE A 18 13.25 -9.48 -5.13
C PHE A 18 14.05 -9.01 -6.35
N SER A 19 14.34 -9.96 -7.26
CA SER A 19 14.45 -9.59 -8.66
C SER A 19 13.16 -8.83 -8.98
N PRO A 20 13.24 -7.66 -9.64
CA PRO A 20 12.06 -6.85 -9.84
C PRO A 20 11.09 -7.67 -10.71
N LEU A 21 10.07 -8.26 -10.08
CA LEU A 21 8.81 -8.55 -10.74
C LEU A 21 8.02 -7.24 -10.87
N THR A 22 8.72 -6.15 -11.20
CA THR A 22 8.11 -5.06 -11.92
C THR A 22 7.63 -5.71 -13.20
N LYS A 23 6.32 -5.81 -13.38
CA LYS A 23 5.79 -5.68 -14.73
C LYS A 23 6.48 -4.42 -15.26
N THR A 24 7.38 -4.55 -16.23
CA THR A 24 7.90 -3.40 -16.95
C THR A 24 6.69 -2.85 -17.66
N THR A 25 5.93 -2.03 -16.95
CA THR A 25 5.08 -1.05 -17.57
C THR A 25 6.07 -0.20 -18.33
N ASP A 26 6.25 -0.53 -19.61
CA ASP A 26 6.58 0.45 -20.64
C ASP A 26 5.45 1.49 -20.65
N VAL A 27 5.25 2.18 -19.53
CA VAL A 27 4.87 3.57 -19.59
C VAL A 27 6.11 4.20 -20.18
N LEU A 28 6.12 4.22 -21.50
CA LEU A 28 6.79 5.22 -22.28
C LEU A 28 6.36 6.54 -21.64
N ILE A 29 7.11 7.00 -20.64
CA ILE A 29 7.16 8.40 -20.30
C ILE A 29 7.60 8.98 -21.63
N LYS A 30 6.64 9.44 -22.44
CA LYS A 30 6.90 10.49 -23.39
C LYS A 30 7.43 11.60 -22.51
N MET A 31 8.76 11.63 -22.36
CA MET A 31 9.46 12.87 -22.21
C MET A 31 8.99 13.64 -23.42
N VAL A 32 8.01 14.51 -23.21
CA VAL A 32 7.70 15.55 -24.16
C VAL A 32 8.98 16.36 -24.15
N ASP A 33 9.81 16.10 -25.15
CA ASP A 33 10.90 16.94 -25.57
C ASP A 33 10.27 18.29 -25.91
N ASN A 34 10.10 19.14 -24.90
CA ASN A 34 9.65 20.50 -25.13
C ASN A 34 10.88 21.33 -25.46
N GLU A 35 11.21 21.34 -26.75
CA GLU A 35 12.17 22.27 -27.36
C GLU A 35 11.60 23.70 -27.48
N TYR A 36 10.65 24.09 -26.62
CA TYR A 36 10.16 25.45 -26.52
C TYR A 36 10.05 25.87 -25.06
N ALA A 37 11.18 26.36 -24.54
CA ALA A 37 11.19 27.27 -23.41
C ALA A 37 10.48 28.57 -23.83
N ILE A 38 9.18 28.66 -23.58
CA ILE A 38 8.42 29.91 -23.69
C ILE A 38 7.92 30.28 -22.30
N CYS A 39 8.30 31.48 -21.85
CA CYS A 39 7.81 32.09 -20.62
C CYS A 39 6.31 32.38 -20.74
N TYR A 40 5.47 31.60 -20.08
CA TYR A 40 4.04 31.92 -19.97
C TYR A 40 3.79 32.77 -18.72
N SER A 41 3.21 33.95 -18.97
CA SER A 41 2.63 34.85 -17.97
C SER A 41 1.53 34.13 -17.18
N ALA A 42 1.42 34.43 -15.88
CA ALA A 42 0.54 33.76 -14.92
C ALA A 42 -0.98 33.92 -15.15
N CYS A 43 -1.40 34.49 -16.30
CA CYS A 43 -2.81 34.73 -16.61
C CYS A 43 -3.34 33.97 -17.84
N ASP A 44 -2.51 33.22 -18.56
CA ASP A 44 -2.92 32.47 -19.75
C ASP A 44 -2.85 30.95 -19.51
N ILE A 45 -3.47 30.49 -18.41
CA ILE A 45 -3.72 29.06 -18.24
C ILE A 45 -4.96 28.74 -19.10
N ASP A 46 -4.72 28.39 -20.36
CA ASP A 46 -5.65 27.53 -21.08
C ASP A 46 -5.85 26.30 -20.19
N PRO A 47 -7.09 25.97 -19.75
CA PRO A 47 -7.28 24.74 -19.03
C PRO A 47 -6.94 23.63 -20.01
N LEU A 48 -5.70 23.15 -19.95
CA LEU A 48 -5.38 21.78 -20.31
C LEU A 48 -6.43 20.98 -19.58
N ILE A 49 -7.44 20.58 -20.34
CA ILE A 49 -8.46 19.64 -19.94
C ILE A 49 -7.63 18.41 -19.62
N THR A 50 -7.27 18.27 -18.35
CA THR A 50 -6.89 16.99 -17.80
C THR A 50 -8.14 16.17 -18.02
N GLU A 51 -8.15 15.36 -19.09
CA GLU A 51 -9.13 14.31 -19.30
C GLU A 51 -9.42 13.72 -17.92
N PRO A 52 -10.68 13.76 -17.44
CA PRO A 52 -10.97 13.45 -16.06
C PRO A 52 -10.33 12.10 -15.79
N MET A 53 -9.35 12.07 -14.86
CA MET A 53 -8.70 10.82 -14.46
C MET A 53 -9.82 9.85 -14.21
N GLN A 54 -9.97 8.89 -15.14
CA GLN A 54 -11.09 7.98 -15.14
C GLN A 54 -11.04 7.35 -13.76
N GLN A 55 -12.03 7.64 -12.90
CA GLN A 55 -11.92 7.40 -11.47
C GLN A 55 -12.04 5.90 -11.26
N THR A 56 -10.97 5.18 -11.53
CA THR A 56 -10.91 3.73 -11.36
C THR A 56 -11.08 3.50 -9.87
N ASN A 57 -12.07 2.69 -9.53
CA ASN A 57 -12.26 2.21 -8.17
C ASN A 57 -10.91 1.74 -7.62
N LEU A 58 -10.46 2.28 -6.48
CA LEU A 58 -9.15 1.97 -5.92
C LEU A 58 -8.91 0.45 -5.81
N TRP A 59 -9.95 -0.30 -5.44
CA TRP A 59 -9.86 -1.76 -5.36
C TRP A 59 -9.67 -2.42 -6.73
N GLN A 60 -10.28 -1.85 -7.77
CA GLN A 60 -10.05 -2.29 -9.14
C GLN A 60 -8.63 -1.97 -9.59
N HIS A 61 -8.13 -0.76 -9.28
CA HIS A 61 -6.75 -0.36 -9.56
C HIS A 61 -5.74 -1.29 -8.89
N LEU A 62 -5.90 -1.55 -7.59
CA LEU A 62 -5.07 -2.51 -6.85
C LEU A 62 -5.12 -3.88 -7.52
N LYS A 63 -6.33 -4.42 -7.78
CA LYS A 63 -6.53 -5.74 -8.39
C LYS A 63 -5.86 -5.90 -9.75
N GLU A 64 -5.89 -4.87 -10.60
CA GLU A 64 -5.30 -4.89 -11.94
C GLU A 64 -3.77 -4.85 -11.91
N ASN A 65 -3.19 -4.34 -10.81
CA ASN A 65 -1.77 -4.12 -10.63
C ASN A 65 -1.10 -5.06 -9.61
N LEU A 66 -1.80 -6.09 -9.10
CA LEU A 66 -1.16 -7.15 -8.33
C LEU A 66 -0.33 -8.04 -9.27
N SER A 67 0.95 -8.17 -8.97
CA SER A 67 1.91 -9.11 -9.56
C SER A 67 1.67 -10.57 -9.13
N TRP A 68 1.14 -10.83 -7.93
CA TRP A 68 0.98 -12.20 -7.41
C TRP A 68 -0.42 -12.79 -7.66
N ASN A 69 -0.59 -13.49 -8.79
CA ASN A 69 -1.79 -14.29 -9.07
C ASN A 69 -1.53 -15.82 -9.08
N THR A 70 -0.33 -16.23 -8.64
CA THR A 70 0.23 -17.59 -8.76
C THR A 70 -0.70 -18.69 -8.22
N TYR A 71 -1.38 -18.43 -7.11
CA TYR A 71 -2.26 -19.40 -6.45
C TYR A 71 -3.75 -19.12 -6.67
N SER A 72 -4.10 -18.22 -7.58
CA SER A 72 -5.50 -17.90 -7.87
C SER A 72 -6.31 -19.12 -8.29
N LYS A 73 -5.71 -20.13 -8.92
CA LYS A 73 -6.40 -21.37 -9.32
C LYS A 73 -6.30 -22.50 -8.27
N ASP A 74 -5.58 -22.27 -7.17
CA ASP A 74 -5.43 -23.28 -6.12
C ASP A 74 -6.78 -23.56 -5.45
N LYS A 75 -7.06 -24.85 -5.20
CA LYS A 75 -8.34 -25.28 -4.63
C LYS A 75 -8.58 -24.69 -3.24
N THR A 76 -7.55 -24.63 -2.40
CA THR A 76 -7.63 -24.08 -1.05
C THR A 76 -7.95 -22.59 -1.09
N VAL A 77 -7.28 -21.85 -1.99
CA VAL A 77 -7.54 -20.42 -2.20
C VAL A 77 -8.96 -20.18 -2.69
N GLN A 78 -9.44 -20.96 -3.66
CA GLN A 78 -10.80 -20.85 -4.16
C GLN A 78 -11.84 -21.17 -3.08
N GLN A 79 -11.60 -22.18 -2.24
CA GLN A 79 -12.47 -22.48 -1.10
C GLN A 79 -12.54 -21.33 -0.10
N GLU A 80 -11.42 -20.67 0.18
CA GLU A 80 -11.39 -19.52 1.09
C GLU A 80 -12.10 -18.31 0.49
N ILE A 81 -11.94 -18.05 -0.81
CA ILE A 81 -12.69 -17.02 -1.54
C ILE A 81 -14.19 -17.27 -1.40
N GLU A 82 -14.66 -18.49 -1.63
CA GLU A 82 -16.07 -18.83 -1.51
C GLU A 82 -16.58 -18.75 -0.06
N ARG A 83 -15.77 -19.16 0.92
CA ARG A 83 -16.09 -18.98 2.34
C ARG A 83 -16.27 -17.50 2.69
N ILE A 84 -15.38 -16.63 2.20
CA ILE A 84 -15.46 -15.19 2.43
C ILE A 84 -16.70 -14.59 1.77
N LYS A 85 -17.00 -14.95 0.51
CA LYS A 85 -18.22 -14.48 -0.16
C LYS A 85 -19.48 -14.83 0.62
N ASN A 86 -19.57 -16.06 1.11
CA ASN A 86 -20.78 -16.58 1.75
C ASN A 86 -20.93 -16.17 3.23
N HIS A 87 -19.82 -15.97 3.95
CA HIS A 87 -19.85 -15.78 5.41
C HIS A 87 -18.97 -14.63 5.93
N GLY A 88 -18.06 -14.10 5.11
CA GLY A 88 -17.10 -13.06 5.49
C GLY A 88 -17.41 -11.67 4.95
N SER A 89 -18.37 -11.51 4.04
CA SER A 89 -18.64 -10.25 3.34
C SER A 89 -18.81 -9.05 4.28
N TRP A 90 -19.57 -9.21 5.37
CA TRP A 90 -19.76 -8.14 6.36
C TRP A 90 -18.43 -7.67 6.99
N TYR A 91 -17.55 -8.61 7.32
CA TYR A 91 -16.26 -8.33 7.95
C TYR A 91 -15.35 -7.59 6.97
N PHE A 92 -15.27 -8.06 5.72
CA PHE A 92 -14.48 -7.39 4.68
C PHE A 92 -15.02 -6.00 4.32
N ASN A 93 -16.34 -5.79 4.35
CA ASN A 93 -16.92 -4.46 4.17
C ASN A 93 -16.53 -3.51 5.31
N TYR A 94 -16.60 -3.99 6.55
CA TYR A 94 -16.16 -3.22 7.71
C TYR A 94 -14.68 -2.83 7.60
N LEU A 95 -13.81 -3.79 7.26
CA LEU A 95 -12.39 -3.54 7.09
C LEU A 95 -12.07 -2.60 5.91
N SER A 96 -12.76 -2.76 4.79
CA SER A 96 -12.62 -1.86 3.63
C SER A 96 -13.02 -0.43 4.00
N HIS A 97 -14.06 -0.26 4.82
CA HIS A 97 -14.47 1.04 5.34
C HIS A 97 -13.42 1.64 6.29
N GLN A 98 -12.83 0.84 7.19
CA GLN A 98 -11.75 1.27 8.08
C GLN A 98 -10.49 1.70 7.32
N ALA A 99 -10.15 0.97 6.25
CA ALA A 99 -8.97 1.24 5.43
C ALA A 99 -9.13 2.48 4.53
N SER A 100 -10.36 2.77 4.09
CA SER A 100 -10.71 3.85 3.14
C SER A 100 -9.95 5.17 3.33
N PRO A 101 -9.86 5.77 4.54
CA PRO A 101 -9.14 7.03 4.74
C PRO A 101 -7.62 6.95 4.48
N TYR A 102 -7.01 5.77 4.53
CA TYR A 102 -5.54 5.60 4.54
C TYR A 102 -5.01 4.85 3.31
N ILE A 103 -5.75 3.86 2.82
CA ILE A 103 -5.29 2.97 1.75
C ILE A 103 -4.99 3.72 0.45
N HIS A 104 -5.70 4.82 0.17
CA HIS A 104 -5.41 5.67 -0.98
C HIS A 104 -4.04 6.34 -0.86
N TYR A 105 -3.73 6.91 0.32
CA TYR A 105 -2.43 7.51 0.59
C TYR A 105 -1.31 6.49 0.47
N VAL A 106 -1.46 5.31 1.10
CA VAL A 106 -0.47 4.22 1.02
C VAL A 106 -0.24 3.80 -0.43
N THR A 107 -1.30 3.65 -1.22
CA THR A 107 -1.19 3.27 -2.64
C THR A 107 -0.37 4.29 -3.41
N ILE A 108 -0.67 5.58 -3.28
CA ILE A 108 0.09 6.67 -3.94
C ILE A 108 1.57 6.65 -3.53
N GLU A 109 1.85 6.47 -2.24
CA GLU A 109 3.23 6.46 -1.74
C GLU A 109 4.03 5.25 -2.24
N LEU A 110 3.39 4.10 -2.40
CA LEU A 110 3.99 2.91 -3.02
C LEU A 110 4.28 3.15 -4.51
N GLU A 111 3.35 3.71 -5.26
CA GLU A 111 3.55 4.04 -6.69
C GLU A 111 4.71 5.01 -6.88
N LYS A 112 4.74 6.09 -6.09
CA LYS A 112 5.83 7.07 -6.12
C LYS A 112 7.20 6.45 -5.89
N ARG A 113 7.27 5.40 -5.06
CA ARG A 113 8.51 4.67 -4.73
C ARG A 113 8.78 3.49 -5.67
N GLY A 114 7.90 3.22 -6.64
CA GLY A 114 8.00 2.05 -7.51
C GLY A 114 7.89 0.72 -6.75
N LEU A 115 7.20 0.71 -5.62
CA LEU A 115 7.01 -0.47 -4.78
C LEU A 115 5.77 -1.27 -5.20
N PRO A 116 5.74 -2.60 -4.98
CA PRO A 116 4.57 -3.42 -5.30
C PRO A 116 3.30 -2.96 -4.56
N LEU A 117 2.18 -2.84 -5.28
CA LEU A 117 0.91 -2.35 -4.71
C LEU A 117 0.26 -3.32 -3.74
N GLU A 118 0.64 -4.59 -3.77
CA GLU A 118 0.25 -5.60 -2.78
C GLU A 118 0.65 -5.21 -1.36
N LEU A 119 1.70 -4.39 -1.21
CA LEU A 119 2.11 -3.90 0.11
C LEU A 119 1.02 -3.04 0.77
N ALA A 120 0.14 -2.42 -0.01
CA ALA A 120 -1.04 -1.73 0.51
C ALA A 120 -2.02 -2.69 1.21
N LEU A 121 -1.94 -4.00 0.97
CA LEU A 121 -2.80 -4.96 1.66
C LEU A 121 -2.20 -5.44 3.00
N LEU A 122 -0.95 -5.10 3.31
CA LEU A 122 -0.32 -5.53 4.56
C LEU A 122 -0.97 -4.94 5.82
N PRO A 123 -1.27 -3.64 5.91
CA PRO A 123 -1.91 -3.12 7.11
C PRO A 123 -3.30 -3.71 7.36
N TYR A 124 -3.94 -4.21 6.31
CA TYR A 124 -5.22 -4.91 6.39
C TYR A 124 -5.10 -6.21 7.21
N ILE A 125 -4.02 -6.98 7.04
CA ILE A 125 -3.78 -8.22 7.79
C ILE A 125 -3.16 -7.98 9.16
N GLU A 126 -2.44 -6.87 9.34
CA GLU A 126 -1.71 -6.58 10.58
C GLU A 126 -2.56 -5.90 11.65
N SER A 127 -3.35 -4.91 11.25
CA SER A 127 -4.07 -4.06 12.20
C SER A 127 -5.48 -3.71 11.78
N ASN A 128 -5.97 -4.23 10.65
CA ASN A 128 -7.18 -3.73 10.01
C ASN A 128 -7.10 -2.24 9.67
N TYR A 129 -5.91 -1.75 9.29
CA TYR A 129 -5.63 -0.34 9.03
C TYR A 129 -5.81 0.61 10.24
N ASP A 130 -5.87 0.09 11.46
CA ASP A 130 -5.97 0.90 12.69
C ASP A 130 -4.64 1.58 13.05
N PRO A 131 -4.53 2.93 13.02
CA PRO A 131 -3.31 3.67 13.41
C PRO A 131 -3.00 3.60 14.90
N TYR A 132 -3.96 3.23 15.74
CA TYR A 132 -3.81 3.14 17.18
C TYR A 132 -3.62 1.71 17.67
N ALA A 133 -3.62 0.73 16.76
CA ALA A 133 -3.41 -0.67 17.08
C ALA A 133 -2.13 -0.84 17.89
N PHE A 134 -2.22 -1.62 18.97
CA PHE A 134 -1.10 -1.92 19.84
C PHE A 134 -1.14 -3.39 20.25
N SER A 135 -0.03 -4.10 20.04
CA SER A 135 0.06 -5.51 20.40
C SER A 135 0.78 -5.71 21.74
N HIS A 136 0.53 -6.87 22.35
CA HIS A 136 1.29 -7.34 23.52
C HIS A 136 2.81 -7.44 23.26
N GLY A 137 3.24 -7.47 22.00
CA GLY A 137 4.65 -7.49 21.59
C GLY A 137 5.24 -6.09 21.39
N SER A 138 4.54 -5.04 21.82
CA SER A 138 4.92 -3.63 21.60
C SER A 138 4.88 -3.17 20.14
N ALA A 139 4.33 -3.96 19.22
CA ALA A 139 4.03 -3.49 17.87
C ALA A 139 2.96 -2.40 17.92
N ALA A 140 3.11 -1.35 17.13
CA ALA A 140 2.16 -0.23 17.11
C ALA A 140 1.86 0.24 15.69
N GLY A 141 0.71 0.88 15.54
CA GLY A 141 0.29 1.47 14.28
C GLY A 141 -0.25 0.46 13.28
N PHE A 142 -0.64 0.96 12.11
CA PHE A 142 -1.28 0.11 11.12
C PHE A 142 -0.31 -0.85 10.43
N TRP A 143 0.97 -0.48 10.38
CA TRP A 143 2.05 -1.36 9.97
C TRP A 143 2.49 -2.37 11.04
N GLN A 144 1.99 -2.28 12.29
CA GLN A 144 2.42 -3.11 13.43
C GLN A 144 3.95 -3.19 13.61
N MET A 145 4.66 -2.07 13.46
CA MET A 145 6.12 -2.05 13.63
C MET A 145 6.50 -2.13 15.11
N ILE A 146 7.50 -2.97 15.44
CA ILE A 146 8.12 -2.98 16.78
C ILE A 146 9.08 -1.79 16.94
N PRO A 147 9.34 -1.30 18.17
CA PRO A 147 10.10 -0.06 18.37
C PRO A 147 11.55 -0.11 17.86
N SER A 148 12.20 -1.27 17.96
CA SER A 148 13.58 -1.46 17.48
C SER A 148 13.67 -1.28 15.97
N THR A 149 12.82 -1.97 15.21
CA THR A 149 12.74 -1.90 13.75
C THR A 149 12.35 -0.51 13.29
N ALA A 150 11.35 0.11 13.92
CA ALA A 150 10.92 1.46 13.60
C ALA A 150 12.07 2.48 13.71
N ARG A 151 12.83 2.45 14.81
CA ARG A 151 14.00 3.33 14.98
C ARG A 151 15.10 3.07 13.95
N GLN A 152 15.33 1.81 13.57
CA GLN A 152 16.30 1.46 12.54
C GLN A 152 15.96 2.09 11.18
N TYR A 153 14.67 2.23 10.87
CA TYR A 153 14.18 2.88 9.65
C TYR A 153 13.89 4.38 9.82
N GLY A 154 14.39 5.01 10.89
CA GLY A 154 14.27 6.46 11.10
C GLY A 154 12.91 6.93 11.64
N VAL A 155 12.03 6.01 12.04
CA VAL A 155 10.76 6.37 12.67
C VAL A 155 11.04 6.90 14.08
N ALA A 156 10.81 8.21 14.26
CA ALA A 156 10.88 8.91 15.53
C ALA A 156 9.88 8.35 16.56
N ILE A 157 10.40 8.02 17.74
CA ILE A 157 9.62 7.57 18.90
C ILE A 157 10.20 8.25 20.13
N ASN A 158 9.36 8.98 20.87
CA ASN A 158 9.68 9.58 22.16
C ASN A 158 8.47 9.46 23.12
N SER A 159 8.57 10.06 24.31
CA SER A 159 7.52 9.95 25.33
C SER A 159 6.19 10.61 24.94
N TRP A 160 6.18 11.52 23.97
CA TRP A 160 5.02 12.31 23.55
C TRP A 160 4.56 12.02 22.11
N TYR A 161 5.40 11.34 21.32
CA TYR A 161 5.15 11.05 19.92
C TYR A 161 5.62 9.64 19.57
N ASP A 162 4.74 8.85 18.96
CA ASP A 162 5.06 7.54 18.40
C ASP A 162 4.78 7.56 16.90
N GLY A 163 5.81 7.82 16.10
CA GLY A 163 5.70 7.95 14.65
C GLY A 163 5.18 6.71 13.94
N ARG A 164 5.15 5.54 14.60
CA ARG A 164 4.52 4.33 14.07
C ARG A 164 3.01 4.47 13.89
N ARG A 165 2.39 5.37 14.66
CA ARG A 165 0.94 5.66 14.63
C ARG A 165 0.58 6.78 13.66
N ASP A 166 1.59 7.45 13.10
CA ASP A 166 1.43 8.54 12.14
C ASP A 166 1.46 7.97 10.73
N ILE A 167 0.34 8.09 10.00
CA ILE A 167 0.19 7.49 8.67
C ILE A 167 1.19 8.04 7.66
N VAL A 168 1.43 9.35 7.71
CA VAL A 168 2.33 10.02 6.75
C VAL A 168 3.76 9.66 7.07
N PHE A 169 4.13 9.66 8.35
CA PHE A 169 5.51 9.47 8.76
C PHE A 169 5.94 7.98 8.79
N SER A 170 5.00 7.05 8.92
CA SER A 170 5.28 5.60 8.89
C SER A 170 5.21 4.97 7.49
N THR A 171 4.98 5.75 6.44
CA THR A 171 4.86 5.30 5.04
C THR A 171 5.82 6.06 4.12
#